data_AF-A0A9P1AZA1-F1
#
_entry.id   AF-A0A9P1AZA1-F1
#
_cell.length_a   1.000
_cell.length_b   1.000
_cell.length_c   1.000
_cell.angle_alpha   90.00
_cell.angle_beta   90.00
_cell.angle_gamma   90.00
#
_symmetry.space_group_name_H-M   'P 1'
#
loop_
_entity.id
_entity.type
_entity.pdbx_description
1 polymer ?
#
loop_
_entity_poly.entity_id
_entity_poly.type
_entity_poly.pdbx_seq_one_letter_code
_entity_poly.pdbx_strand_id
1 'polypeptide(L)'
;MRLTHLVPILFVCFSESALFSRNRRQISVSSNAETDGDGDQVLTDASTLHFKDDEGVVGMNVTALGNSSGNGSTAVGTTGGGSVGNSSVENVGNVMAVGDKSNSFTDIFAAVQGENITSNLVQQGKVVGQGATLSNVNGGSTMQNNSGEKKSGSSYGNAGGTGSINSQAEIRTEQAMSWQQLMAKLTGSVSASGLGSAQSNIDMGTGVGGKNMTISGLVSGLNSEKGTVNALVNGNGTIDGDSQYIQGMMVGSSSGKGNSTLVGASSINSNQSSNSEVQAFGNANAYSSGNSSVNLISNTNIGNNTGLGVVHIGDAGQGANNYIVASNGLKLTDSNQEAAIIGSGVVKGIGSVANSKAAENIDTAIDSNGIIRIQSESDGQSISNDGTNSSLSISSNALVGGYKNSSYDAMANGYGVATGEKNNVTGVAYVDINGVSLNGNSSMMAFGSGNGPVSADTKAVLNLNENGVQRNGTVAGSASGNGNNTNVESYSLISNDQGVQTLTNIQHVLSTGSGSSSVSASSSGIFKRKKRFSILADMLKK
;
A
#
# COMPACT_ATOMS: atom_id res chain seq x y z
N MET A 1 -37.27 77.61 -81.50
CA MET A 1 -38.69 77.64 -81.06
C MET A 1 -39.12 76.20 -80.77
N ARG A 2 -39.87 75.93 -79.68
CA ARG A 2 -40.39 74.60 -79.21
C ARG A 2 -39.32 73.58 -78.74
N LEU A 3 -39.03 73.40 -77.45
CA LEU A 3 -39.80 72.88 -76.29
C LEU A 3 -40.01 71.34 -76.24
N THR A 4 -39.37 70.73 -75.21
CA THR A 4 -39.78 69.59 -74.34
C THR A 4 -39.93 68.12 -74.82
N HIS A 5 -39.19 67.27 -74.07
CA HIS A 5 -39.41 65.89 -73.58
C HIS A 5 -40.76 65.16 -73.78
N LEU A 6 -40.72 63.82 -73.92
CA LEU A 6 -41.01 62.89 -72.79
C LEU A 6 -40.49 61.45 -73.01
N VAL A 7 -40.39 60.68 -71.93
CA VAL A 7 -39.95 59.27 -71.83
C VAL A 7 -41.16 58.31 -71.77
N PRO A 8 -41.05 57.07 -72.27
CA PRO A 8 -41.87 55.95 -71.79
C PRO A 8 -41.06 54.72 -71.31
N ILE A 9 -41.16 54.45 -70.01
CA ILE A 9 -41.75 53.24 -69.42
C ILE A 9 -41.41 51.86 -70.07
N LEU A 10 -40.59 51.10 -69.33
CA LEU A 10 -40.82 49.72 -68.87
C LEU A 10 -41.24 48.61 -69.86
N PHE A 11 -40.42 47.55 -69.94
CA PHE A 11 -40.95 46.19 -70.06
C PHE A 11 -40.21 45.24 -69.11
N VAL A 12 -40.99 44.48 -68.34
CA VAL A 12 -40.49 43.49 -67.37
C VAL A 12 -40.25 42.18 -68.10
N CYS A 13 -39.06 41.60 -67.92
CA CYS A 13 -38.82 40.19 -68.23
C CYS A 13 -38.60 39.41 -66.93
N PHE A 14 -39.42 38.37 -66.74
CA PHE A 14 -39.34 37.45 -65.60
C PHE A 14 -37.96 36.80 -65.50
N SER A 15 -37.40 36.78 -64.30
CA SER A 15 -36.28 35.90 -63.94
C SER A 15 -36.41 35.38 -62.49
N GLU A 16 -37.61 34.94 -62.12
CA GLU A 16 -37.75 33.94 -61.06
C GLU A 16 -37.25 32.59 -61.57
N SER A 17 -35.93 32.43 -61.55
CA SER A 17 -35.29 31.13 -61.41
C SER A 17 -34.45 31.25 -60.16
N ALA A 18 -35.07 30.87 -59.04
CA ALA A 18 -34.46 30.96 -57.72
C ALA A 18 -33.13 30.20 -57.71
N LEU A 19 -32.04 30.96 -57.82
CA LEU A 19 -30.76 30.59 -57.25
C LEU A 19 -30.96 30.53 -55.73
N PHE A 20 -31.57 29.42 -55.28
CA PHE A 20 -31.27 28.90 -53.96
C PHE A 20 -29.75 28.79 -53.90
N SER A 21 -29.13 29.72 -53.19
CA SER A 21 -27.78 29.48 -52.70
C SER A 21 -27.88 28.20 -51.87
N ARG A 22 -27.49 27.09 -52.48
CA ARG A 22 -27.02 25.93 -51.73
C ARG A 22 -25.75 26.42 -51.05
N ASN A 23 -25.94 27.09 -49.92
CA ASN A 23 -24.94 27.21 -48.86
C ASN A 23 -24.59 25.78 -48.51
N ARG A 24 -23.61 25.21 -49.22
CA ARG A 24 -22.97 23.96 -48.85
C ARG A 24 -22.46 24.23 -47.45
N ARG A 25 -23.11 23.65 -46.44
CA ARG A 25 -22.59 23.64 -45.07
C ARG A 25 -21.25 22.92 -45.16
N GLN A 26 -20.18 23.70 -45.25
CA GLN A 26 -18.83 23.20 -45.13
C GLN A 26 -18.65 22.87 -43.66
N ILE A 27 -18.58 21.57 -43.36
CA ILE A 27 -18.09 21.09 -42.09
C ILE A 27 -16.58 21.24 -42.16
N SER A 28 -16.02 22.09 -41.31
CA SER A 28 -14.56 22.20 -41.16
C SER A 28 -14.02 20.93 -40.53
N VAL A 29 -13.00 20.35 -41.14
CA VAL A 29 -12.22 19.23 -40.58
C VAL A 29 -10.79 19.71 -40.40
N SER A 30 -10.20 19.40 -39.25
CA SER A 30 -8.78 19.60 -38.98
C SER A 30 -8.21 18.37 -38.27
N SER A 31 -6.92 18.09 -38.46
CA SER A 31 -6.25 16.96 -37.83
C SER A 31 -4.75 17.24 -37.73
N ASN A 32 -4.16 16.95 -36.58
CA ASN A 32 -2.73 16.98 -36.32
C ASN A 32 -2.28 15.63 -35.77
N ALA A 33 -1.15 15.14 -36.25
CA ALA A 33 -0.45 13.96 -35.74
C ALA A 33 1.03 14.30 -35.69
N GLU A 34 1.64 14.19 -34.51
CA GLU A 34 3.01 14.59 -34.26
C GLU A 34 3.66 13.58 -33.32
N THR A 35 4.93 13.26 -33.56
CA THR A 35 5.67 12.32 -32.73
C THR A 35 7.16 12.64 -32.80
N ASP A 36 7.69 13.04 -31.65
CA ASP A 36 9.11 13.29 -31.41
C ASP A 36 9.66 12.23 -30.45
N GLY A 37 10.94 11.87 -30.59
CA GLY A 37 11.59 10.91 -29.71
C GLY A 37 13.08 11.12 -29.59
N ASP A 38 13.59 10.94 -28.37
CA ASP A 38 14.99 10.93 -27.98
C ASP A 38 15.36 9.54 -27.44
N GLY A 39 16.35 8.90 -28.06
CA GLY A 39 16.88 7.59 -27.68
C GLY A 39 17.91 7.05 -28.66
N ASP A 40 18.57 5.95 -28.31
CA ASP A 40 19.61 5.32 -29.14
C ASP A 40 19.03 4.65 -30.40
N GLN A 41 17.77 4.21 -30.34
CA GLN A 41 16.94 4.01 -31.53
C GLN A 41 15.53 4.57 -31.28
N VAL A 42 15.05 5.34 -32.25
CA VAL A 42 13.76 6.04 -32.22
C VAL A 42 12.95 5.62 -33.44
N LEU A 43 11.68 5.28 -33.24
CA LEU A 43 10.70 5.00 -34.29
C LEU A 43 9.45 5.84 -34.02
N THR A 44 9.05 6.63 -35.02
CA THR A 44 7.91 7.54 -34.95
C THR A 44 7.07 7.41 -36.21
N ASP A 45 5.75 7.23 -36.03
CA ASP A 45 4.78 7.14 -37.13
C ASP A 45 3.57 8.01 -36.82
N ALA A 46 3.18 8.87 -37.77
CA ALA A 46 2.07 9.80 -37.64
C ALA A 46 1.19 9.75 -38.88
N SER A 47 -0.13 9.57 -38.73
CA SER A 47 -1.08 9.54 -39.84
C SER A 47 -2.37 10.27 -39.52
N THR A 48 -2.97 10.87 -40.54
CA THR A 48 -4.29 11.49 -40.49
C THR A 48 -5.10 11.04 -41.70
N LEU A 49 -6.40 10.77 -41.49
CA LEU A 49 -7.34 10.38 -42.53
C LEU A 49 -8.62 11.18 -42.36
N HIS A 50 -9.05 11.89 -43.41
CA HIS A 50 -10.39 12.45 -43.49
C HIS A 50 -11.24 11.59 -44.39
N PHE A 51 -12.46 11.31 -43.98
CA PHE A 51 -13.39 10.49 -44.74
C PHE A 51 -14.81 11.03 -44.68
N LYS A 52 -15.65 10.49 -45.55
CA LYS A 52 -17.09 10.66 -45.55
C LYS A 52 -17.72 9.31 -45.83
N ASP A 53 -18.63 8.88 -44.97
CA ASP A 53 -19.35 7.61 -45.16
C ASP A 53 -20.50 7.72 -46.17
N ASP A 54 -21.21 6.62 -46.35
CA ASP A 54 -22.36 6.48 -47.25
C ASP A 54 -23.61 7.22 -46.76
N GLU A 55 -23.80 7.34 -45.45
CA GLU A 55 -24.79 8.25 -44.83
C GLU A 55 -24.43 9.73 -45.04
N GLY A 56 -23.14 10.01 -45.25
CA GLY A 56 -22.60 11.30 -45.58
C GLY A 56 -22.12 12.11 -44.38
N VAL A 57 -21.93 11.47 -43.24
CA VAL A 57 -21.25 12.02 -42.06
C VAL A 57 -19.78 12.19 -42.40
N VAL A 58 -19.22 13.33 -41.99
CA VAL A 58 -17.80 13.63 -42.16
C VAL A 58 -17.06 13.15 -40.92
N GLY A 59 -15.91 12.50 -41.11
CA GLY A 59 -15.10 11.98 -40.02
C GLY A 59 -13.61 12.17 -40.23
N MET A 60 -12.88 12.03 -39.12
CA MET A 60 -11.42 12.01 -39.07
C MET A 60 -10.93 10.86 -38.21
N ASN A 61 -9.82 10.24 -38.62
CA ASN A 61 -9.00 9.35 -37.79
C ASN A 61 -7.59 9.93 -37.72
N VAL A 62 -6.95 9.75 -36.57
CA VAL A 62 -5.57 10.14 -36.30
C VAL A 62 -4.89 8.99 -35.56
N THR A 63 -3.67 8.67 -35.99
CA THR A 63 -2.77 7.77 -35.28
C THR A 63 -1.43 8.46 -35.06
N ALA A 64 -0.87 8.38 -33.86
CA ALA A 64 0.48 8.83 -33.55
C ALA A 64 1.15 7.80 -32.64
N LEU A 65 2.23 7.20 -33.12
CA LEU A 65 2.95 6.09 -32.52
C LEU A 65 4.37 6.55 -32.20
N GLY A 66 4.75 6.56 -30.92
CA GLY A 66 6.07 6.97 -30.47
C GLY A 66 6.78 5.85 -29.72
N ASN A 67 7.96 5.46 -30.19
CA ASN A 67 8.76 4.39 -29.62
C ASN A 67 10.22 4.81 -29.45
N SER A 68 10.76 4.65 -28.25
CA SER A 68 12.15 4.88 -27.89
C SER A 68 12.76 3.62 -27.29
N SER A 69 14.01 3.40 -27.61
CA SER A 69 14.83 2.38 -26.99
C SER A 69 16.16 2.99 -26.63
N GLY A 70 16.66 2.63 -25.46
CA GLY A 70 17.91 3.15 -24.96
C GLY A 70 19.04 2.19 -25.21
N ASN A 71 20.23 2.72 -24.99
CA ASN A 71 20.97 2.29 -23.84
C ASN A 71 20.99 3.43 -22.77
N GLY A 72 19.86 3.71 -22.10
CA GLY A 72 19.75 4.59 -20.91
C GLY A 72 19.43 6.08 -21.16
N SER A 73 18.44 6.62 -20.44
CA SER A 73 17.83 7.96 -20.65
C SER A 73 17.18 8.13 -22.02
N THR A 74 15.85 8.07 -22.04
CA THR A 74 15.02 8.29 -23.23
C THR A 74 13.86 9.21 -22.90
N ALA A 75 13.21 9.74 -23.94
CA ALA A 75 11.92 10.42 -23.87
C ALA A 75 11.21 10.30 -25.23
N VAL A 76 9.89 10.24 -25.23
CA VAL A 76 9.05 10.39 -26.44
C VAL A 76 7.90 11.35 -26.12
N GLY A 77 7.62 12.26 -27.04
CA GLY A 77 6.47 13.15 -27.05
C GLY A 77 5.58 12.84 -28.24
N THR A 78 4.27 12.75 -28.05
CA THR A 78 3.34 12.31 -29.09
C THR A 78 2.04 13.07 -28.93
N THR A 79 1.57 13.73 -30.00
CA THR A 79 0.25 14.37 -30.02
C THR A 79 -0.59 13.84 -31.18
N GLY A 80 -1.87 13.58 -30.91
CA GLY A 80 -2.81 13.08 -31.91
C GLY A 80 -4.19 13.66 -31.65
N GLY A 81 -4.72 14.44 -32.60
CA GLY A 81 -5.99 15.13 -32.40
C GLY A 81 -6.50 15.90 -33.61
N GLY A 82 -7.59 16.61 -33.43
CA GLY A 82 -8.26 17.38 -34.48
C GLY A 82 -9.72 17.70 -34.16
N SER A 83 -10.44 18.18 -35.17
CA SER A 83 -11.85 18.56 -35.04
C SER A 83 -12.69 18.28 -36.29
N VAL A 84 -13.98 18.03 -36.06
CA VAL A 84 -15.04 18.00 -37.08
C VAL A 84 -16.16 18.92 -36.60
N GLY A 85 -16.33 20.06 -37.26
CA GLY A 85 -17.24 21.12 -36.80
C GLY A 85 -16.85 21.63 -35.40
N ASN A 86 -17.75 21.45 -34.42
CA ASN A 86 -17.55 21.88 -33.04
C ASN A 86 -16.99 20.79 -32.11
N SER A 87 -16.92 19.54 -32.59
CA SER A 87 -16.37 18.42 -31.81
C SER A 87 -14.87 18.29 -32.05
N SER A 88 -14.11 18.02 -30.99
CA SER A 88 -12.66 17.82 -31.05
C SER A 88 -12.17 16.73 -30.11
N VAL A 89 -11.01 16.18 -30.45
CA VAL A 89 -10.25 15.23 -29.63
C VAL A 89 -8.77 15.62 -29.69
N GLU A 90 -8.07 15.51 -28.57
CA GLU A 90 -6.66 15.78 -28.43
C GLU A 90 -6.09 14.82 -27.40
N ASN A 91 -5.12 14.01 -27.82
CA ASN A 91 -4.37 13.11 -26.97
C ASN A 91 -2.91 13.53 -26.95
N VAL A 92 -2.30 13.48 -25.76
CA VAL A 92 -0.91 13.82 -25.50
C VAL A 92 -0.26 12.69 -24.71
N GLY A 93 0.81 12.10 -25.25
CA GLY A 93 1.63 11.11 -24.58
C GLY A 93 3.07 11.59 -24.42
N ASN A 94 3.56 11.67 -23.19
CA ASN A 94 4.97 11.93 -22.85
C ASN A 94 5.54 10.75 -22.04
N VAL A 95 6.69 10.21 -22.45
CA VAL A 95 7.18 8.93 -21.93
C VAL A 95 8.70 8.84 -21.89
N MET A 96 9.25 8.86 -20.66
CA MET A 96 10.13 7.82 -20.06
C MET A 96 11.42 7.38 -20.84
N ALA A 97 12.51 6.78 -20.31
CA ALA A 97 12.94 6.17 -19.04
C ALA A 97 14.46 6.42 -18.83
N VAL A 98 14.99 6.33 -17.62
CA VAL A 98 16.40 6.61 -17.29
C VAL A 98 17.14 5.40 -16.68
N GLY A 99 18.30 5.09 -17.26
CA GLY A 99 19.00 3.79 -17.33
C GLY A 99 19.23 2.96 -16.05
N ASP A 100 19.72 1.71 -16.16
CA ASP A 100 20.62 1.22 -17.20
C ASP A 100 20.14 -0.07 -17.93
N LYS A 101 19.34 0.01 -19.00
CA LYS A 101 19.49 1.04 -20.03
C LYS A 101 18.27 1.21 -20.98
N SER A 102 17.09 1.48 -20.40
CA SER A 102 15.93 2.18 -20.99
C SER A 102 15.19 1.64 -22.24
N ASN A 103 13.86 1.82 -22.26
CA ASN A 103 12.97 1.82 -23.43
C ASN A 103 11.66 2.51 -23.04
N SER A 104 11.00 3.27 -23.91
CA SER A 104 9.70 3.89 -23.63
C SER A 104 8.84 4.13 -24.86
N PHE A 105 7.54 4.10 -24.69
CA PHE A 105 6.60 3.88 -25.78
C PHE A 105 5.25 4.53 -25.50
N THR A 106 4.58 5.01 -26.54
CA THR A 106 3.21 5.52 -26.50
C THR A 106 2.54 5.23 -27.85
N ASP A 107 1.25 4.94 -27.82
CA ASP A 107 0.45 4.72 -29.02
C ASP A 107 -0.91 5.39 -28.84
N ILE A 108 -1.24 6.25 -29.80
CA ILE A 108 -2.30 7.23 -29.67
C ILE A 108 -3.20 7.15 -30.90
N PHE A 109 -4.44 6.71 -30.68
CA PHE A 109 -5.50 6.74 -31.69
C PHE A 109 -6.60 7.71 -31.26
N ALA A 110 -7.03 8.58 -32.17
CA ALA A 110 -8.09 9.55 -31.92
C ALA A 110 -9.02 9.65 -33.14
N ALA A 111 -10.32 9.67 -32.91
CA ALA A 111 -11.32 9.69 -33.97
C ALA A 111 -12.54 10.56 -33.63
N VAL A 112 -13.08 11.20 -34.66
CA VAL A 112 -14.36 11.93 -34.61
C VAL A 112 -15.18 11.51 -35.83
N GLN A 113 -16.36 10.94 -35.63
CA GLN A 113 -17.33 10.63 -36.68
C GLN A 113 -18.73 11.04 -36.21
N GLY A 114 -19.22 12.17 -36.70
CA GLY A 114 -20.51 12.73 -36.26
C GLY A 114 -20.48 13.14 -34.79
N GLU A 115 -21.26 12.44 -33.95
CA GLU A 115 -21.27 12.62 -32.48
C GLU A 115 -20.37 11.61 -31.74
N ASN A 116 -19.83 10.61 -32.45
CA ASN A 116 -18.93 9.62 -31.86
C ASN A 116 -17.51 10.19 -31.78
N ILE A 117 -17.04 10.42 -30.56
CA ILE A 117 -15.67 10.83 -30.26
C ILE A 117 -15.01 9.68 -29.50
N THR A 118 -13.87 9.21 -30.03
CA THR A 118 -13.07 8.15 -29.40
C THR A 118 -11.63 8.62 -29.23
N SER A 119 -11.08 8.32 -28.06
CA SER A 119 -9.70 8.54 -27.71
C SER A 119 -9.11 7.24 -27.16
N ASN A 120 -7.88 6.92 -27.57
CA ASN A 120 -7.05 5.87 -26.99
C ASN A 120 -5.63 6.42 -26.80
N LEU A 121 -5.08 6.21 -25.61
CA LEU A 121 -3.78 6.66 -25.16
C LEU A 121 -3.12 5.54 -24.36
N VAL A 122 -2.17 4.84 -24.98
CA VAL A 122 -1.28 3.90 -24.30
C VAL A 122 0.06 4.58 -24.08
N GLN A 123 0.67 4.39 -22.91
CA GLN A 123 2.02 4.86 -22.59
C GLN A 123 2.76 3.82 -21.74
N GLN A 124 4.08 3.72 -21.88
CA GLN A 124 4.93 2.75 -21.21
C GLN A 124 6.36 3.28 -21.10
N GLY A 125 7.10 2.82 -20.09
CA GLY A 125 8.55 2.78 -20.17
C GLY A 125 9.21 1.98 -19.06
N LYS A 126 10.46 1.64 -19.32
CA LYS A 126 11.14 0.45 -18.83
C LYS A 126 12.62 0.72 -18.67
N VAL A 127 13.24 0.27 -17.59
CA VAL A 127 14.67 0.36 -17.30
C VAL A 127 15.16 -0.88 -16.55
N VAL A 128 16.43 -1.19 -16.74
CA VAL A 128 17.13 -2.41 -16.25
C VAL A 128 18.40 -1.97 -15.50
N GLY A 129 19.08 -2.84 -14.76
CA GLY A 129 20.12 -2.45 -13.79
C GLY A 129 21.55 -2.37 -14.36
N GLN A 130 22.54 -1.78 -13.67
CA GLN A 130 22.65 -1.56 -12.22
C GLN A 130 22.75 -0.08 -11.81
N GLY A 131 22.35 0.24 -10.57
CA GLY A 131 22.41 1.60 -10.01
C GLY A 131 21.03 2.14 -9.69
N ALA A 132 20.80 3.43 -9.90
CA ALA A 132 19.50 4.07 -9.73
C ALA A 132 18.72 4.07 -11.06
N THR A 133 17.70 3.24 -11.19
CA THR A 133 16.80 3.16 -12.34
C THR A 133 15.57 4.05 -12.13
N LEU A 134 15.11 4.79 -13.14
CA LEU A 134 13.94 5.67 -13.05
C LEU A 134 13.04 5.60 -14.30
N SER A 135 11.73 5.64 -14.09
CA SER A 135 10.68 5.58 -15.11
C SER A 135 9.64 6.68 -14.85
N ASN A 136 9.37 7.62 -15.79
CA ASN A 136 8.32 8.66 -15.71
C ASN A 136 7.39 8.73 -16.94
N VAL A 137 6.09 8.41 -16.81
CA VAL A 137 5.03 8.67 -17.83
C VAL A 137 4.21 9.87 -17.41
N ASN A 138 3.77 10.66 -18.38
CA ASN A 138 2.80 11.72 -18.20
C ASN A 138 2.01 11.90 -19.49
N GLY A 139 0.69 11.92 -19.44
CA GLY A 139 -0.14 12.10 -20.62
C GLY A 139 -1.60 12.31 -20.26
N GLY A 140 -2.42 12.48 -21.29
CA GLY A 140 -3.85 12.69 -21.11
C GLY A 140 -4.59 12.81 -22.43
N SER A 141 -5.90 12.88 -22.28
CA SER A 141 -6.86 12.83 -23.37
C SER A 141 -7.96 13.85 -23.11
N THR A 142 -8.13 14.83 -24.00
CA THR A 142 -9.20 15.82 -23.93
C THR A 142 -10.13 15.65 -25.12
N MET A 143 -11.42 15.60 -24.84
CA MET A 143 -12.48 15.53 -25.85
C MET A 143 -13.50 16.64 -25.61
N GLN A 144 -14.01 17.25 -26.67
CA GLN A 144 -15.07 18.26 -26.64
C GLN A 144 -16.20 17.87 -27.58
N ASN A 145 -17.45 17.91 -27.14
CA ASN A 145 -18.61 17.62 -27.98
C ASN A 145 -19.16 18.88 -28.70
N ASN A 146 -20.14 18.68 -29.58
CA ASN A 146 -20.79 19.76 -30.34
C ASN A 146 -21.48 20.83 -29.48
N SER A 147 -21.76 20.54 -28.20
CA SER A 147 -22.33 21.46 -27.22
C SER A 147 -21.28 22.26 -26.45
N GLY A 148 -19.98 21.99 -26.65
CA GLY A 148 -18.87 22.65 -25.96
C GLY A 148 -18.52 22.07 -24.59
N GLU A 149 -19.16 20.96 -24.19
CA GLU A 149 -18.80 20.22 -22.97
C GLU A 149 -17.45 19.51 -23.16
N LYS A 150 -16.59 19.54 -22.14
CA LYS A 150 -15.24 18.97 -22.17
C LYS A 150 -15.08 17.81 -21.19
N LYS A 151 -14.42 16.75 -21.65
CA LYS A 151 -14.04 15.57 -20.86
C LYS A 151 -12.52 15.40 -20.97
N SER A 152 -11.80 15.57 -19.86
CA SER A 152 -10.34 15.45 -19.80
C SER A 152 -9.93 14.32 -18.86
N GLY A 153 -9.13 13.39 -19.39
CA GLY A 153 -8.44 12.36 -18.66
C GLY A 153 -6.95 12.64 -18.55
N SER A 154 -6.32 12.09 -17.51
CA SER A 154 -4.87 12.11 -17.31
C SER A 154 -4.36 10.71 -16.98
N SER A 155 -3.08 10.49 -17.27
CA SER A 155 -2.30 9.31 -16.90
C SER A 155 -0.90 9.75 -16.47
N TYR A 156 -0.41 9.24 -15.36
CA TYR A 156 0.93 9.53 -14.84
C TYR A 156 1.54 8.31 -14.16
N GLY A 157 2.86 8.27 -14.04
CA GLY A 157 3.52 7.19 -13.34
C GLY A 157 5.02 7.35 -13.19
N ASN A 158 5.49 7.28 -11.94
CA ASN A 158 6.88 7.28 -11.53
C ASN A 158 7.25 5.89 -10.96
N ALA A 159 8.35 5.30 -11.40
CA ALA A 159 8.89 4.05 -10.88
C ALA A 159 10.40 4.16 -10.69
N GLY A 160 10.93 3.83 -9.52
CA GLY A 160 12.32 4.08 -9.16
C GLY A 160 12.93 2.98 -8.30
N GLY A 161 14.09 2.46 -8.70
CA GLY A 161 14.81 1.39 -8.00
C GLY A 161 16.26 1.77 -7.73
N THR A 162 16.78 1.51 -6.53
CA THR A 162 18.20 1.74 -6.20
C THR A 162 18.80 0.51 -5.53
N GLY A 163 19.97 0.07 -5.99
CA GLY A 163 20.65 -1.10 -5.46
C GLY A 163 22.01 -1.33 -6.12
N SER A 164 22.94 -1.96 -5.39
CA SER A 164 24.30 -2.22 -5.85
C SER A 164 24.50 -3.59 -6.53
N ILE A 165 23.45 -4.43 -6.61
CA ILE A 165 23.49 -5.75 -7.27
C ILE A 165 22.59 -5.76 -8.52
N ASN A 166 21.35 -5.28 -8.40
CA ASN A 166 20.39 -5.20 -9.50
C ASN A 166 19.32 -4.15 -9.18
N SER A 167 18.77 -3.52 -10.20
CA SER A 167 17.67 -2.56 -10.11
C SER A 167 16.87 -2.61 -11.41
N GLN A 168 15.54 -2.53 -11.31
CA GLN A 168 14.62 -2.68 -12.43
C GLN A 168 13.41 -1.79 -12.16
N ALA A 169 12.90 -1.11 -13.18
CA ALA A 169 11.66 -0.37 -13.09
C ALA A 169 10.92 -0.37 -14.43
N GLU A 170 9.63 -0.66 -14.43
CA GLU A 170 8.78 -0.52 -15.62
C GLU A 170 7.37 -0.09 -15.20
N ILE A 171 6.80 0.87 -15.94
CA ILE A 171 5.45 1.37 -15.79
C ILE A 171 4.76 1.39 -17.15
N ARG A 172 3.45 1.15 -17.13
CA ARG A 172 2.55 1.24 -18.26
C ARG A 172 1.19 1.76 -17.81
N THR A 173 0.70 2.77 -18.51
CA THR A 173 -0.63 3.38 -18.33
C THR A 173 -1.39 3.26 -19.65
N GLU A 174 -2.61 2.74 -19.61
CA GLU A 174 -3.50 2.67 -20.77
C GLU A 174 -4.79 3.42 -20.43
N GLN A 175 -5.30 4.22 -21.37
CA GLN A 175 -6.54 4.98 -21.21
C GLN A 175 -7.28 5.01 -22.55
N ALA A 176 -8.50 4.48 -22.58
CA ALA A 176 -9.41 4.59 -23.71
C ALA A 176 -10.74 5.22 -23.26
N MET A 177 -11.21 6.20 -24.01
CA MET A 177 -12.31 7.08 -23.65
C MET A 177 -13.27 7.24 -24.82
N SER A 178 -14.56 7.04 -24.56
CA SER A 178 -15.66 7.56 -25.37
C SER A 178 -16.45 8.58 -24.56
N TRP A 179 -17.58 9.08 -25.06
CA TRP A 179 -18.43 9.95 -24.22
C TRP A 179 -19.01 9.17 -23.03
N GLN A 180 -19.49 7.95 -23.27
CA GLN A 180 -20.18 7.09 -22.30
C GLN A 180 -19.24 6.26 -21.42
N GLN A 181 -18.08 5.84 -21.94
CA GLN A 181 -17.21 4.85 -21.29
C GLN A 181 -15.81 5.39 -20.97
N LEU A 182 -15.18 4.73 -20.00
CA LEU A 182 -13.77 4.81 -19.68
C LEU A 182 -13.27 3.36 -19.51
N MET A 183 -12.24 3.01 -20.25
CA MET A 183 -11.35 1.91 -19.90
C MET A 183 -10.01 2.52 -19.50
N ALA A 184 -9.45 2.09 -18.38
CA ALA A 184 -8.12 2.53 -17.98
C ALA A 184 -7.37 1.38 -17.30
N LYS A 185 -6.05 1.34 -17.45
CA LYS A 185 -5.20 0.30 -16.89
C LYS A 185 -3.88 0.86 -16.38
N LEU A 186 -3.46 0.31 -15.26
CA LEU A 186 -2.22 0.58 -14.54
C LEU A 186 -1.43 -0.73 -14.45
N THR A 187 -0.15 -0.70 -14.79
CA THR A 187 0.77 -1.82 -14.57
C THR A 187 2.15 -1.25 -14.24
N GLY A 188 2.70 -1.63 -13.10
CA GLY A 188 3.97 -1.12 -12.61
C GLY A 188 4.69 -2.18 -11.79
N SER A 189 5.99 -2.33 -12.02
CA SER A 189 6.84 -3.26 -11.27
C SER A 189 8.23 -2.66 -11.11
N VAL A 190 8.73 -2.69 -9.88
CA VAL A 190 10.04 -2.17 -9.53
C VAL A 190 10.70 -3.11 -8.54
N SER A 191 11.89 -3.59 -8.87
CA SER A 191 12.70 -4.41 -7.98
C SER A 191 14.11 -3.85 -7.83
N ALA A 192 14.70 -4.03 -6.66
CA ALA A 192 16.08 -3.66 -6.41
C ALA A 192 16.73 -4.61 -5.40
N SER A 193 18.04 -4.79 -5.53
CA SER A 193 18.85 -5.56 -4.61
C SER A 193 20.25 -4.95 -4.48
N GLY A 194 20.83 -5.04 -3.29
CA GLY A 194 22.12 -4.44 -3.00
C GLY A 194 22.81 -5.03 -1.78
N LEU A 195 24.12 -4.87 -1.76
CA LEU A 195 24.93 -5.02 -0.55
C LEU A 195 24.80 -3.74 0.27
N GLY A 196 24.29 -3.87 1.49
CA GLY A 196 24.14 -2.77 2.44
C GLY A 196 22.85 -1.97 2.30
N SER A 197 22.33 -1.71 1.10
CA SER A 197 21.03 -1.05 0.92
C SER A 197 20.36 -1.36 -0.42
N ALA A 198 19.03 -1.29 -0.44
CA ALA A 198 18.21 -1.28 -1.65
C ALA A 198 16.87 -0.56 -1.41
N GLN A 199 16.32 0.06 -2.46
CA GLN A 199 14.99 0.69 -2.45
C GLN A 199 14.23 0.41 -3.75
N SER A 200 12.91 0.32 -3.68
CA SER A 200 12.00 0.27 -4.83
C SER A 200 10.77 1.11 -4.53
N ASN A 201 10.33 1.95 -5.48
CA ASN A 201 9.14 2.77 -5.34
C ASN A 201 8.34 2.88 -6.65
N ILE A 202 7.02 3.05 -6.51
CA ILE A 202 6.05 3.32 -7.56
C ILE A 202 5.14 4.46 -7.10
N ASP A 203 4.73 5.34 -7.99
CA ASP A 203 3.63 6.29 -7.79
C ASP A 203 2.96 6.59 -9.14
N MET A 204 1.74 6.10 -9.37
CA MET A 204 1.10 6.14 -10.67
C MET A 204 -0.42 6.22 -10.59
N GLY A 205 -1.05 6.83 -11.59
CA GLY A 205 -2.49 7.03 -11.61
C GLY A 205 -3.04 7.30 -13.00
N THR A 206 -4.32 7.01 -13.19
CA THR A 206 -5.04 7.28 -14.45
C THR A 206 -6.54 7.45 -14.19
N GLY A 207 -7.21 8.26 -15.00
CA GLY A 207 -8.65 8.41 -14.94
C GLY A 207 -9.18 9.66 -15.64
N VAL A 208 -10.48 9.92 -15.46
CA VAL A 208 -11.22 11.04 -16.04
C VAL A 208 -12.14 11.66 -14.99
N GLY A 209 -11.90 12.93 -14.67
CA GLY A 209 -12.70 13.67 -13.68
C GLY A 209 -12.79 12.93 -12.35
N GLY A 210 -14.02 12.59 -11.94
CA GLY A 210 -14.26 11.80 -10.73
C GLY A 210 -13.74 10.35 -10.82
N LYS A 211 -13.81 9.70 -11.99
CA LYS A 211 -13.47 8.28 -12.15
C LYS A 211 -11.98 8.08 -12.36
N ASN A 212 -11.23 7.80 -11.29
CA ASN A 212 -9.78 7.58 -11.34
C ASN A 212 -9.31 6.46 -10.40
N MET A 213 -8.07 6.04 -10.63
CA MET A 213 -7.33 5.13 -9.76
C MET A 213 -5.89 5.61 -9.57
N THR A 214 -5.33 5.42 -8.37
CA THR A 214 -3.92 5.66 -8.06
C THR A 214 -3.31 4.49 -7.28
N ILE A 215 -2.02 4.25 -7.50
CA ILE A 215 -1.22 3.22 -6.85
C ILE A 215 0.13 3.83 -6.51
N SER A 216 0.46 3.89 -5.22
CA SER A 216 1.76 4.34 -4.73
C SER A 216 2.33 3.28 -3.79
N GLY A 217 3.65 3.07 -3.82
CA GLY A 217 4.32 2.07 -2.99
C GLY A 217 5.81 2.34 -2.84
N LEU A 218 6.37 1.96 -1.71
CA LEU A 218 7.78 2.09 -1.35
C LEU A 218 8.21 0.88 -0.52
N VAL A 219 9.38 0.32 -0.80
CA VAL A 219 10.14 -0.54 0.10
C VAL A 219 11.58 -0.05 0.11
N SER A 220 12.17 0.14 1.29
CA SER A 220 13.55 0.58 1.46
C SER A 220 14.19 -0.16 2.64
N GLY A 221 15.43 -0.61 2.49
CA GLY A 221 16.13 -1.37 3.53
C GLY A 221 17.62 -1.06 3.63
N LEU A 222 18.18 -1.36 4.81
CA LEU A 222 19.59 -1.18 5.14
C LEU A 222 20.09 -2.43 5.88
N ASN A 223 21.35 -2.82 5.65
CA ASN A 223 22.12 -3.67 6.55
C ASN A 223 23.49 -3.03 6.82
N SER A 224 23.87 -2.89 8.10
CA SER A 224 25.07 -2.13 8.49
C SER A 224 26.41 -2.74 8.09
N GLU A 225 26.46 -4.05 7.83
CA GLU A 225 27.70 -4.78 7.48
C GLU A 225 27.70 -5.32 6.05
N LYS A 226 27.01 -4.62 5.12
CA LYS A 226 26.92 -4.99 3.70
C LYS A 226 26.25 -6.34 3.43
N GLY A 227 25.34 -6.76 4.31
CA GLY A 227 24.39 -7.84 4.06
C GLY A 227 23.49 -7.58 2.86
N THR A 228 22.73 -8.60 2.45
CA THR A 228 21.84 -8.53 1.28
C THR A 228 20.54 -7.82 1.66
N VAL A 229 20.21 -6.78 0.91
CA VAL A 229 18.91 -6.11 0.95
C VAL A 229 18.21 -6.31 -0.40
N ASN A 230 16.94 -6.68 -0.38
CA ASN A 230 16.06 -6.73 -1.54
C ASN A 230 14.78 -5.91 -1.28
N ALA A 231 14.29 -5.24 -2.31
CA ALA A 231 13.06 -4.47 -2.33
C ALA A 231 12.28 -4.79 -3.62
N LEU A 232 10.96 -4.84 -3.52
CA LEU A 232 10.02 -5.05 -4.63
C LEU A 232 8.73 -4.30 -4.33
N VAL A 233 8.25 -3.54 -5.32
CA VAL A 233 6.93 -2.92 -5.32
C VAL A 233 6.26 -3.23 -6.65
N ASN A 234 5.04 -3.77 -6.61
CA ASN A 234 4.20 -4.00 -7.78
C ASN A 234 2.84 -3.32 -7.61
N GLY A 235 2.30 -2.80 -8.70
CA GLY A 235 0.99 -2.16 -8.77
C GLY A 235 0.26 -2.52 -10.05
N ASN A 236 -0.98 -3.01 -9.94
CA ASN A 236 -1.84 -3.30 -11.09
C ASN A 236 -3.21 -2.68 -10.86
N GLY A 237 -3.84 -2.14 -11.90
CA GLY A 237 -5.19 -1.61 -11.80
C GLY A 237 -5.92 -1.63 -13.13
N THR A 238 -7.24 -1.80 -13.09
CA THR A 238 -8.14 -1.74 -14.25
C THR A 238 -9.45 -1.07 -13.85
N ILE A 239 -9.89 -0.11 -14.66
CA ILE A 239 -11.26 0.40 -14.70
C ILE A 239 -11.84 -0.01 -16.05
N ASP A 240 -13.01 -0.62 -16.07
CA ASP A 240 -13.75 -0.95 -17.29
C ASP A 240 -15.24 -0.63 -17.09
N GLY A 241 -15.67 0.52 -17.60
CA GLY A 241 -17.03 1.04 -17.42
C GLY A 241 -17.36 1.27 -15.95
N ASP A 242 -18.11 0.33 -15.36
CA ASP A 242 -18.51 0.30 -13.95
C ASP A 242 -17.86 -0.80 -13.10
N SER A 243 -16.86 -1.50 -13.65
CA SER A 243 -15.99 -2.40 -12.88
C SER A 243 -14.66 -1.73 -12.53
N GLN A 244 -14.16 -2.00 -11.33
CA GLN A 244 -12.82 -1.62 -10.87
C GLN A 244 -12.11 -2.80 -10.20
N TYR A 245 -10.81 -2.93 -10.46
CA TYR A 245 -9.91 -3.83 -9.73
C TYR A 245 -8.56 -3.12 -9.57
N ILE A 246 -8.04 -3.02 -8.36
CA ILE A 246 -6.72 -2.43 -8.08
C ILE A 246 -5.99 -3.30 -7.08
N GLN A 247 -4.72 -3.59 -7.33
CA GLN A 247 -3.85 -4.39 -6.47
C GLN A 247 -2.52 -3.68 -6.24
N GLY A 248 -2.09 -3.64 -4.98
CA GLY A 248 -0.73 -3.28 -4.58
C GLY A 248 -0.02 -4.47 -3.94
N MET A 249 1.29 -4.60 -4.15
CA MET A 249 2.14 -5.56 -3.44
C MET A 249 3.48 -4.92 -3.07
N MET A 250 3.93 -5.19 -1.86
CA MET A 250 5.28 -4.87 -1.39
C MET A 250 5.97 -6.12 -0.89
N VAL A 251 7.24 -6.33 -1.25
CA VAL A 251 8.09 -7.35 -0.63
C VAL A 251 9.45 -6.73 -0.33
N GLY A 252 9.96 -6.98 0.87
CA GLY A 252 11.28 -6.52 1.29
C GLY A 252 11.99 -7.54 2.16
N SER A 253 13.31 -7.60 2.05
CA SER A 253 14.17 -8.36 2.96
C SER A 253 15.47 -7.60 3.21
N SER A 254 15.93 -7.56 4.44
CA SER A 254 17.29 -7.12 4.80
C SER A 254 17.90 -8.19 5.69
N SER A 255 19.05 -8.73 5.35
CA SER A 255 19.69 -9.78 6.15
C SER A 255 21.22 -9.77 6.03
N GLY A 256 21.90 -10.08 7.14
CA GLY A 256 23.35 -10.12 7.20
C GLY A 256 23.86 -10.06 8.63
N LYS A 257 25.10 -9.62 8.80
CA LYS A 257 25.64 -9.29 10.12
C LYS A 257 25.23 -7.89 10.57
N GLY A 258 25.33 -7.63 11.87
CA GLY A 258 25.05 -6.33 12.46
C GLY A 258 23.54 -6.02 12.45
N ASN A 259 23.19 -4.80 12.05
CA ASN A 259 21.84 -4.29 12.12
C ASN A 259 21.15 -4.36 10.74
N SER A 260 19.96 -4.95 10.69
CA SER A 260 19.09 -4.94 9.52
C SER A 260 17.85 -4.10 9.80
N THR A 261 17.49 -3.21 8.86
CA THR A 261 16.29 -2.39 8.95
C THR A 261 15.52 -2.44 7.63
N LEU A 262 14.20 -2.27 7.70
CA LEU A 262 13.34 -2.18 6.54
C LEU A 262 12.11 -1.33 6.83
N VAL A 263 11.73 -0.50 5.87
CA VAL A 263 10.47 0.25 5.87
C VAL A 263 9.77 0.00 4.54
N GLY A 264 8.46 -0.19 4.57
CA GLY A 264 7.63 -0.12 3.38
C GLY A 264 6.28 0.52 3.65
N ALA A 265 5.73 1.18 2.65
CA ALA A 265 4.40 1.79 2.69
C ALA A 265 3.77 1.78 1.31
N SER A 266 2.47 1.47 1.21
CA SER A 266 1.71 1.53 -0.04
C SER A 266 0.32 2.10 0.18
N SER A 267 -0.21 2.75 -0.85
CA SER A 267 -1.60 3.20 -0.93
C SER A 267 -2.16 2.83 -2.30
N ILE A 268 -3.34 2.23 -2.31
CA ILE A 268 -4.17 2.08 -3.51
C ILE A 268 -5.47 2.84 -3.29
N ASN A 269 -5.91 3.60 -4.30
CA ASN A 269 -7.12 4.42 -4.23
C ASN A 269 -7.93 4.27 -5.52
N SER A 270 -9.26 4.19 -5.39
CA SER A 270 -10.20 4.22 -6.51
C SER A 270 -11.37 5.14 -6.22
N ASN A 271 -11.86 5.80 -7.27
CA ASN A 271 -13.03 6.68 -7.23
C ASN A 271 -14.00 6.37 -8.41
N GLN A 272 -14.24 5.09 -8.71
CA GLN A 272 -15.17 4.71 -9.79
C GLN A 272 -16.63 4.85 -9.32
N SER A 273 -16.98 4.12 -8.26
CA SER A 273 -18.33 3.97 -7.68
C SER A 273 -18.43 4.57 -6.29
N SER A 274 -17.36 4.42 -5.52
CA SER A 274 -17.14 4.97 -4.18
C SER A 274 -15.65 5.27 -4.01
N ASN A 275 -15.32 6.30 -3.24
CA ASN A 275 -13.95 6.50 -2.75
C ASN A 275 -13.56 5.27 -1.92
N SER A 276 -12.64 4.46 -2.44
CA SER A 276 -12.09 3.27 -1.79
C SER A 276 -10.58 3.42 -1.70
N GLU A 277 -10.01 3.27 -0.50
CA GLU A 277 -8.59 3.43 -0.21
C GLU A 277 -8.11 2.26 0.65
N VAL A 278 -7.00 1.62 0.28
CA VAL A 278 -6.28 0.70 1.17
C VAL A 278 -4.85 1.18 1.32
N GLN A 279 -4.48 1.55 2.54
CA GLN A 279 -3.10 1.86 2.91
C GLN A 279 -2.49 0.71 3.72
N ALA A 280 -1.21 0.44 3.51
CA ALA A 280 -0.43 -0.54 4.26
C ALA A 280 0.92 0.06 4.64
N PHE A 281 1.44 -0.29 5.82
CA PHE A 281 2.82 0.05 6.20
C PHE A 281 3.49 -1.08 6.99
N GLY A 282 4.82 -1.12 6.94
CA GLY A 282 5.67 -1.93 7.80
C GLY A 282 6.98 -1.19 8.10
N ASN A 283 7.47 -1.29 9.33
CA ASN A 283 8.72 -0.71 9.80
C ASN A 283 9.37 -1.65 10.81
N ALA A 284 10.59 -2.08 10.52
CA ALA A 284 11.31 -3.10 11.26
C ALA A 284 12.79 -2.74 11.44
N ASN A 285 13.33 -3.06 12.61
CA ASN A 285 14.70 -2.80 12.98
C ASN A 285 15.22 -3.93 13.88
N ALA A 286 16.02 -4.81 13.30
CA ALA A 286 16.69 -5.91 13.98
C ALA A 286 18.17 -5.57 14.23
N TYR A 287 18.46 -5.09 15.44
CA TYR A 287 19.84 -4.87 15.90
C TYR A 287 20.36 -6.16 16.54
N SER A 288 21.49 -6.68 16.04
CA SER A 288 22.16 -7.82 16.65
C SER A 288 23.68 -7.68 16.61
N SER A 289 24.32 -8.31 17.59
CA SER A 289 25.79 -8.47 17.64
C SER A 289 26.31 -9.64 16.80
N GLY A 290 25.42 -10.43 16.18
CA GLY A 290 25.76 -11.43 15.19
C GLY A 290 24.96 -11.22 13.90
N ASN A 291 24.11 -12.17 13.56
CA ASN A 291 23.26 -12.08 12.36
C ASN A 291 21.90 -11.43 12.70
N SER A 292 21.36 -10.67 11.77
CA SER A 292 20.00 -10.16 11.80
C SER A 292 19.29 -10.38 10.46
N SER A 293 17.97 -10.44 10.50
CA SER A 293 17.10 -10.49 9.33
C SER A 293 15.79 -9.77 9.61
N VAL A 294 15.28 -9.07 8.60
CA VAL A 294 14.01 -8.37 8.58
C VAL A 294 13.32 -8.72 7.27
N ASN A 295 12.03 -9.07 7.31
CA ASN A 295 11.22 -9.32 6.13
C ASN A 295 9.89 -8.56 6.19
N LEU A 296 9.39 -8.10 5.04
CA LEU A 296 8.09 -7.47 4.86
C LEU A 296 7.39 -8.09 3.65
N ILE A 297 6.11 -8.42 3.81
CA ILE A 297 5.23 -8.81 2.70
C ILE A 297 3.92 -8.05 2.89
N SER A 298 3.45 -7.35 1.87
CA SER A 298 2.12 -6.74 1.84
C SER A 298 1.41 -7.05 0.54
N ASN A 299 0.10 -7.31 0.63
CA ASN A 299 -0.80 -7.39 -0.50
C ASN A 299 -2.06 -6.59 -0.17
N THR A 300 -2.41 -5.62 -1.01
CA THR A 300 -3.64 -4.81 -0.91
C THR A 300 -4.46 -4.97 -2.19
N ASN A 301 -5.78 -4.94 -2.07
CA ASN A 301 -6.69 -5.07 -3.21
C ASN A 301 -7.98 -4.26 -2.98
N ILE A 302 -8.50 -3.63 -4.04
CA ILE A 302 -9.83 -3.01 -4.12
C ILE A 302 -10.56 -3.64 -5.31
N GLY A 303 -11.72 -4.25 -5.08
CA GLY A 303 -12.59 -4.78 -6.13
C GLY A 303 -14.05 -4.42 -5.88
N ASN A 304 -14.72 -3.77 -6.85
CA ASN A 304 -16.16 -3.47 -6.88
C ASN A 304 -16.82 -3.22 -5.49
N ASN A 305 -16.37 -2.19 -4.77
CA ASN A 305 -16.81 -1.76 -3.42
C ASN A 305 -16.32 -2.60 -2.21
N THR A 306 -15.33 -3.48 -2.37
CA THR A 306 -14.67 -4.18 -1.25
C THR A 306 -13.17 -3.91 -1.26
N GLY A 307 -12.59 -3.66 -0.08
CA GLY A 307 -11.16 -3.54 0.13
C GLY A 307 -10.61 -4.70 0.95
N LEU A 308 -9.40 -5.12 0.61
CA LEU A 308 -8.66 -6.24 1.19
C LEU A 308 -7.23 -5.79 1.48
N GLY A 309 -6.66 -6.25 2.58
CA GLY A 309 -5.27 -5.96 2.92
C GLY A 309 -4.67 -7.05 3.78
N VAL A 310 -3.41 -7.39 3.53
CA VAL A 310 -2.57 -8.21 4.41
C VAL A 310 -1.19 -7.54 4.50
N VAL A 311 -0.64 -7.44 5.70
CA VAL A 311 0.76 -7.08 5.94
C VAL A 311 1.36 -8.05 6.95
N HIS A 312 2.46 -8.68 6.57
CA HIS A 312 3.34 -9.45 7.44
C HIS A 312 4.67 -8.70 7.58
N ILE A 313 5.17 -8.59 8.80
CA ILE A 313 6.54 -8.17 9.08
C ILE A 313 7.17 -9.17 10.07
N GLY A 314 8.40 -9.60 9.79
CA GLY A 314 9.05 -10.70 10.51
C GLY A 314 10.54 -10.45 10.69
N ASP A 315 10.94 -10.25 11.94
CA ASP A 315 12.28 -9.86 12.35
C ASP A 315 12.94 -10.94 13.20
N ALA A 316 14.25 -11.11 13.05
CA ALA A 316 15.06 -11.97 13.90
C ALA A 316 16.49 -11.42 14.11
N GLY A 317 17.07 -11.71 15.26
CA GLY A 317 18.46 -11.44 15.62
C GLY A 317 19.09 -12.59 16.39
N GLN A 318 20.37 -12.85 16.14
CA GLN A 318 21.19 -13.85 16.82
C GLN A 318 22.54 -13.24 17.20
N GLY A 319 22.81 -13.15 18.50
CA GLY A 319 24.03 -12.56 19.05
C GLY A 319 23.92 -12.39 20.56
N ALA A 320 25.01 -12.03 21.25
CA ALA A 320 25.04 -11.83 22.70
C ALA A 320 24.06 -10.74 23.17
N ASN A 321 23.97 -9.65 22.40
CA ASN A 321 22.96 -8.60 22.55
C ASN A 321 22.08 -8.55 21.31
N ASN A 322 20.76 -8.38 21.53
CA ASN A 322 19.74 -8.20 20.49
C ASN A 322 18.75 -7.10 20.91
N TYR A 323 18.31 -6.29 19.94
CA TYR A 323 17.21 -5.34 20.10
C TYR A 323 16.40 -5.33 18.80
N ILE A 324 15.20 -5.89 18.87
CA ILE A 324 14.26 -6.00 17.75
C ILE A 324 13.11 -5.02 18.01
N VAL A 325 12.71 -4.27 16.99
CA VAL A 325 11.51 -3.42 17.01
C VAL A 325 10.82 -3.55 15.66
N ALA A 326 9.63 -4.14 15.65
CA ALA A 326 8.79 -4.23 14.47
C ALA A 326 7.45 -3.51 14.68
N SER A 327 6.89 -2.97 13.61
CA SER A 327 5.52 -2.50 13.54
C SER A 327 4.97 -2.62 12.13
N ASN A 328 3.67 -2.86 12.02
CA ASN A 328 2.95 -2.79 10.75
C ASN A 328 1.53 -2.27 10.97
N GLY A 329 0.82 -2.08 9.86
CA GLY A 329 -0.59 -1.76 9.95
C GLY A 329 -1.27 -1.62 8.60
N LEU A 330 -2.59 -1.55 8.68
CA LEU A 330 -3.51 -1.43 7.56
C LEU A 330 -4.53 -0.34 7.86
N LYS A 331 -4.85 0.46 6.85
CA LYS A 331 -6.02 1.35 6.82
C LYS A 331 -6.91 0.94 5.65
N LEU A 332 -8.20 0.80 5.89
CA LEU A 332 -9.23 0.67 4.85
C LEU A 332 -10.18 1.87 4.96
N THR A 333 -10.47 2.51 3.84
CA THR A 333 -11.58 3.47 3.68
C THR A 333 -12.45 3.00 2.52
N ASP A 334 -13.78 2.94 2.68
CA ASP A 334 -14.74 2.77 1.58
C ASP A 334 -16.04 3.57 1.85
N SER A 335 -17.07 3.42 1.00
CA SER A 335 -18.36 4.11 1.17
C SER A 335 -19.09 3.84 2.49
N ASN A 336 -18.75 2.76 3.18
CA ASN A 336 -19.40 2.25 4.38
C ASN A 336 -18.47 2.19 5.61
N GLN A 337 -17.14 2.20 5.39
CA GLN A 337 -16.12 1.80 6.37
C GLN A 337 -14.95 2.78 6.42
N GLU A 338 -14.43 3.05 7.63
CA GLU A 338 -13.06 3.55 7.82
C GLU A 338 -12.48 2.79 9.01
N ALA A 339 -11.45 1.96 8.79
CA ALA A 339 -10.81 1.13 9.80
C ALA A 339 -9.29 1.31 9.81
N ALA A 340 -8.68 1.27 11.00
CA ALA A 340 -7.23 1.33 11.18
C ALA A 340 -6.73 0.29 12.18
N ILE A 341 -5.65 -0.41 11.81
CA ILE A 341 -5.08 -1.55 12.51
C ILE A 341 -3.57 -1.32 12.64
N ILE A 342 -3.01 -1.46 13.84
CA ILE A 342 -1.57 -1.31 14.07
C ILE A 342 -1.09 -2.41 15.01
N GLY A 343 -0.09 -3.16 14.56
CA GLY A 343 0.68 -4.07 15.41
C GLY A 343 2.07 -3.51 15.67
N SER A 344 2.61 -3.79 16.86
CA SER A 344 3.98 -3.40 17.21
C SER A 344 4.54 -4.24 18.34
N GLY A 345 5.83 -4.59 18.25
CA GLY A 345 6.51 -5.33 19.29
C GLY A 345 7.98 -4.93 19.44
N VAL A 346 8.53 -5.25 20.60
CA VAL A 346 9.91 -4.94 21.00
C VAL A 346 10.47 -6.13 21.78
N VAL A 347 11.61 -6.65 21.34
CA VAL A 347 12.36 -7.69 22.08
C VAL A 347 13.79 -7.22 22.31
N LYS A 348 14.18 -7.09 23.58
CA LYS A 348 15.51 -6.61 23.99
C LYS A 348 16.20 -7.66 24.87
N GLY A 349 17.22 -8.32 24.35
CA GLY A 349 18.06 -9.26 25.07
C GLY A 349 19.47 -8.70 25.33
N ILE A 350 19.95 -8.81 26.56
CA ILE A 350 21.32 -8.49 26.97
C ILE A 350 21.94 -9.73 27.61
N GLY A 351 23.01 -10.25 27.03
CA GLY A 351 23.75 -11.41 27.51
C GLY A 351 25.18 -11.44 26.98
N SER A 352 25.88 -12.55 27.19
CA SER A 352 27.28 -12.73 26.76
C SER A 352 27.48 -13.86 25.74
N VAL A 353 26.46 -14.68 25.49
CA VAL A 353 26.57 -15.84 24.58
C VAL A 353 25.95 -15.53 23.21
N ALA A 354 26.73 -15.72 22.15
CA ALA A 354 26.35 -15.44 20.75
C ALA A 354 25.15 -16.25 20.21
N ASN A 355 24.69 -17.27 20.94
CA ASN A 355 23.49 -18.06 20.61
C ASN A 355 22.19 -17.49 21.18
N SER A 356 22.24 -16.37 21.91
CA SER A 356 21.04 -15.65 22.36
C SER A 356 20.26 -15.12 21.14
N LYS A 357 18.93 -15.12 21.22
CA LYS A 357 18.02 -14.85 20.10
C LYS A 357 16.96 -13.83 20.45
N ALA A 358 16.43 -13.15 19.45
CA ALA A 358 15.21 -12.36 19.57
C ALA A 358 14.47 -12.40 18.22
N ALA A 359 13.14 -12.46 18.25
CA ALA A 359 12.30 -12.40 17.07
C ALA A 359 10.99 -11.65 17.37
N GLU A 360 10.45 -10.96 16.38
CA GLU A 360 9.12 -10.35 16.41
C GLU A 360 8.44 -10.62 15.07
N ASN A 361 7.27 -11.25 15.10
CA ASN A 361 6.42 -11.44 13.93
C ASN A 361 5.11 -10.68 14.15
N ILE A 362 4.68 -9.91 13.16
CA ILE A 362 3.41 -9.21 13.21
C ILE A 362 2.66 -9.41 11.90
N ASP A 363 1.46 -9.96 12.01
CA ASP A 363 0.52 -10.16 10.91
C ASP A 363 -0.71 -9.27 11.13
N THR A 364 -1.10 -8.53 10.09
CA THR A 364 -2.36 -7.76 10.05
C THR A 364 -3.12 -8.12 8.79
N ALA A 365 -4.44 -8.28 8.90
CA ALA A 365 -5.30 -8.63 7.76
C ALA A 365 -6.70 -8.03 7.87
N ILE A 366 -7.28 -7.72 6.71
CA ILE A 366 -8.68 -7.33 6.50
C ILE A 366 -9.25 -8.23 5.39
N ASP A 367 -10.32 -8.95 5.68
CA ASP A 367 -11.02 -9.80 4.70
C ASP A 367 -12.17 -9.06 3.98
N SER A 368 -12.76 -9.69 2.96
CA SER A 368 -13.81 -9.09 2.13
C SER A 368 -15.15 -8.91 2.85
N ASN A 369 -15.29 -9.46 4.05
CA ASN A 369 -16.44 -9.30 4.93
C ASN A 369 -16.18 -8.19 5.98
N GLY A 370 -15.04 -7.50 5.91
CA GLY A 370 -14.59 -6.52 6.90
C GLY A 370 -14.13 -7.16 8.21
N ILE A 371 -13.86 -8.46 8.26
CA ILE A 371 -13.28 -9.12 9.44
C ILE A 371 -11.82 -8.70 9.55
N ILE A 372 -11.46 -8.22 10.72
CA ILE A 372 -10.15 -7.65 10.99
C ILE A 372 -9.38 -8.55 11.94
N ARG A 373 -8.14 -8.89 11.54
CA ARG A 373 -7.23 -9.74 12.30
C ARG A 373 -5.89 -9.06 12.53
N ILE A 374 -5.35 -9.25 13.72
CA ILE A 374 -3.99 -8.82 14.08
C ILE A 374 -3.36 -9.81 15.05
N GLN A 375 -2.09 -10.14 14.83
CA GLN A 375 -1.30 -11.07 15.63
C GLN A 375 0.11 -10.49 15.76
N SER A 376 0.53 -10.12 16.97
CA SER A 376 1.91 -9.73 17.31
C SER A 376 2.50 -10.81 18.23
N GLU A 377 3.63 -11.37 17.83
CA GLU A 377 4.28 -12.49 18.49
C GLU A 377 5.77 -12.22 18.70
N SER A 378 6.15 -12.10 19.97
CA SER A 378 7.53 -11.91 20.42
C SER A 378 8.13 -13.21 20.94
N ASP A 379 9.31 -13.59 20.47
CA ASP A 379 10.14 -14.66 21.04
C ASP A 379 11.51 -14.10 21.44
N GLY A 380 11.98 -14.41 22.65
CA GLY A 380 13.26 -13.92 23.16
C GLY A 380 14.00 -14.97 23.99
N GLN A 381 15.30 -15.07 23.73
CA GLN A 381 16.23 -15.88 24.52
C GLN A 381 17.48 -15.07 24.84
N SER A 382 17.77 -14.87 26.13
CA SER A 382 19.00 -14.24 26.61
C SER A 382 19.84 -15.24 27.40
N ILE A 383 21.16 -15.29 27.15
CA ILE A 383 22.05 -16.27 27.79
C ILE A 383 23.36 -15.58 28.23
N SER A 384 23.78 -15.85 29.47
CA SER A 384 25.06 -15.41 30.04
C SER A 384 25.81 -16.56 30.73
N ASN A 385 27.11 -16.67 30.43
CA ASN A 385 28.02 -17.70 30.97
C ASN A 385 29.25 -17.12 31.71
N ASP A 386 29.42 -15.79 31.76
CA ASP A 386 30.61 -15.08 32.22
C ASP A 386 30.39 -14.31 33.55
N GLY A 387 29.33 -14.64 34.28
CA GLY A 387 28.93 -13.95 35.51
C GLY A 387 28.24 -12.60 35.29
N THR A 388 28.08 -12.14 34.04
CA THR A 388 27.25 -10.97 33.73
C THR A 388 25.76 -11.30 33.85
N ASN A 389 24.92 -10.31 34.13
CA ASN A 389 23.48 -10.53 34.26
C ASN A 389 22.83 -10.72 32.87
N SER A 390 22.18 -11.85 32.65
CA SER A 390 21.33 -12.04 31.47
C SER A 390 19.98 -11.34 31.68
N SER A 391 19.62 -10.39 30.84
CA SER A 391 18.30 -9.76 30.88
C SER A 391 17.55 -9.91 29.57
N LEU A 392 16.22 -9.99 29.67
CA LEU A 392 15.31 -10.02 28.55
C LEU A 392 14.08 -9.16 28.84
N SER A 393 13.74 -8.26 27.92
CA SER A 393 12.52 -7.46 27.97
C SER A 393 11.72 -7.66 26.69
N ILE A 394 10.42 -7.93 26.85
CA ILE A 394 9.48 -8.19 25.75
C ILE A 394 8.26 -7.27 25.87
N SER A 395 7.83 -6.71 24.74
CA SER A 395 6.57 -5.99 24.60
C SER A 395 5.89 -6.41 23.30
N SER A 396 4.64 -6.85 23.34
CA SER A 396 3.87 -7.27 22.16
C SER A 396 2.52 -6.54 22.18
N ASN A 397 2.13 -5.88 21.09
CA ASN A 397 0.99 -4.96 21.08
C ASN A 397 0.13 -5.14 19.82
N ALA A 398 -1.18 -5.29 20.02
CA ALA A 398 -2.18 -5.30 18.96
C ALA A 398 -3.24 -4.21 19.20
N LEU A 399 -3.35 -3.26 18.27
CA LEU A 399 -4.25 -2.12 18.35
C LEU A 399 -5.23 -2.13 17.18
N VAL A 400 -6.52 -2.01 17.46
CA VAL A 400 -7.56 -1.97 16.43
C VAL A 400 -8.60 -0.89 16.71
N GLY A 401 -8.84 -0.02 15.73
CA GLY A 401 -9.71 1.15 15.88
C GLY A 401 -10.62 1.45 14.69
N GLY A 402 -11.79 2.01 15.03
CA GLY A 402 -12.71 2.70 14.12
C GLY A 402 -13.61 1.76 13.33
N TYR A 403 -14.86 1.53 13.78
CA TYR A 403 -15.84 0.80 12.98
C TYR A 403 -17.30 0.80 13.48
N LYS A 404 -18.23 0.47 12.57
CA LYS A 404 -19.63 0.07 12.84
C LYS A 404 -19.99 -1.21 12.05
N ASN A 405 -20.18 -2.34 12.76
CA ASN A 405 -20.71 -3.65 12.31
C ASN A 405 -19.73 -4.84 12.05
N SER A 406 -18.42 -4.75 12.34
CA SER A 406 -17.44 -5.84 12.08
C SER A 406 -17.10 -6.66 13.32
N SER A 407 -16.61 -7.87 13.04
CA SER A 407 -15.97 -8.75 14.02
C SER A 407 -14.45 -8.55 14.01
N TYR A 408 -13.88 -8.58 15.21
CA TYR A 408 -12.48 -8.32 15.48
C TYR A 408 -11.84 -9.51 16.17
N ASP A 409 -10.63 -9.85 15.74
CA ASP A 409 -9.76 -10.79 16.42
C ASP A 409 -8.36 -10.17 16.56
N ALA A 410 -7.90 -9.99 17.80
CA ALA A 410 -6.62 -9.36 18.08
C ALA A 410 -5.82 -10.12 19.12
N MET A 411 -4.60 -10.51 18.75
CA MET A 411 -3.70 -11.31 19.57
C MET A 411 -2.36 -10.61 19.78
N ALA A 412 -1.89 -10.59 21.03
CA ALA A 412 -0.54 -10.18 21.39
C ALA A 412 0.05 -11.23 22.34
N ASN A 413 1.10 -11.92 21.89
CA ASN A 413 1.75 -13.00 22.61
C ASN A 413 3.24 -12.70 22.80
N GLY A 414 3.77 -12.89 24.00
CA GLY A 414 5.21 -12.84 24.25
C GLY A 414 5.70 -14.09 24.98
N TYR A 415 6.82 -14.65 24.50
CA TYR A 415 7.54 -15.77 25.11
C TYR A 415 8.99 -15.38 25.36
N GLY A 416 9.48 -15.53 26.59
CA GLY A 416 10.83 -15.12 26.96
C GLY A 416 11.56 -16.09 27.88
N VAL A 417 12.84 -16.34 27.59
CA VAL A 417 13.74 -17.17 28.39
C VAL A 417 15.02 -16.39 28.71
N ALA A 418 15.44 -16.37 29.98
CA ALA A 418 16.78 -15.96 30.38
C ALA A 418 17.51 -17.05 31.17
N THR A 419 18.80 -17.21 30.88
CA THR A 419 19.68 -18.18 31.57
C THR A 419 21.02 -17.54 31.93
N GLY A 420 21.44 -17.68 33.19
CA GLY A 420 22.75 -17.22 33.68
C GLY A 420 22.80 -17.12 35.20
N GLU A 421 23.98 -16.90 35.77
CA GLU A 421 24.18 -16.81 37.24
C GLU A 421 23.21 -15.82 37.91
N LYS A 422 23.00 -14.66 37.26
CA LYS A 422 21.97 -13.68 37.59
C LYS A 422 21.16 -13.44 36.33
N ASN A 423 19.83 -13.46 36.43
CA ASN A 423 19.00 -13.12 35.28
C ASN A 423 17.61 -12.59 35.64
N ASN A 424 17.01 -11.87 34.69
CA ASN A 424 15.65 -11.34 34.78
C ASN A 424 14.95 -11.31 33.42
N VAL A 425 13.69 -11.77 33.39
CA VAL A 425 12.78 -11.61 32.26
C VAL A 425 11.62 -10.69 32.65
N THR A 426 11.31 -9.69 31.81
CA THR A 426 10.14 -8.83 32.00
C THR A 426 9.34 -8.75 30.70
N GLY A 427 8.07 -9.09 30.75
CA GLY A 427 7.21 -9.16 29.57
C GLY A 427 5.87 -8.43 29.72
N VAL A 428 5.44 -7.75 28.66
CA VAL A 428 4.13 -7.10 28.59
C VAL A 428 3.45 -7.42 27.26
N ALA A 429 2.28 -8.06 27.30
CA ALA A 429 1.37 -8.12 26.18
C ALA A 429 0.23 -7.11 26.35
N TYR A 430 -0.21 -6.49 25.25
CA TYR A 430 -1.26 -5.47 25.26
C TYR A 430 -2.16 -5.60 24.03
N VAL A 431 -3.48 -5.67 24.26
CA VAL A 431 -4.49 -5.67 23.20
C VAL A 431 -5.52 -4.58 23.48
N ASP A 432 -5.82 -3.76 22.47
CA ASP A 432 -6.87 -2.72 22.53
C ASP A 432 -7.73 -2.77 21.26
N ILE A 433 -9.03 -3.00 21.43
CA ILE A 433 -9.96 -3.27 20.33
C ILE A 433 -11.21 -2.40 20.47
N ASN A 434 -11.57 -1.68 19.42
CA ASN A 434 -12.77 -0.83 19.37
C ASN A 434 -13.68 -1.23 18.20
N GLY A 435 -14.91 -1.68 18.49
CA GLY A 435 -15.78 -2.28 17.48
C GLY A 435 -17.12 -2.79 18.03
N VAL A 436 -17.71 -3.78 17.34
CA VAL A 436 -19.08 -4.27 17.62
C VAL A 436 -19.13 -5.74 18.07
N SER A 437 -18.33 -6.62 17.46
CA SER A 437 -18.08 -7.98 17.95
C SER A 437 -16.58 -8.12 18.19
N LEU A 438 -16.19 -8.38 19.45
CA LEU A 438 -14.80 -8.30 19.89
C LEU A 438 -14.34 -9.64 20.46
N ASN A 439 -13.36 -10.26 19.80
CA ASN A 439 -12.53 -11.33 20.35
C ASN A 439 -11.10 -10.85 20.48
N GLY A 440 -10.35 -11.39 21.44
CA GLY A 440 -8.94 -11.07 21.56
C GLY A 440 -8.23 -11.77 22.70
N ASN A 441 -6.92 -11.85 22.59
CA ASN A 441 -6.04 -12.63 23.45
C ASN A 441 -4.74 -11.86 23.73
N SER A 442 -4.47 -11.58 25.00
CA SER A 442 -3.19 -11.03 25.45
C SER A 442 -2.51 -12.06 26.34
N SER A 443 -1.32 -12.52 25.98
CA SER A 443 -0.58 -13.51 26.75
C SER A 443 0.91 -13.20 26.86
N MET A 444 1.50 -13.47 28.02
CA MET A 444 2.93 -13.32 28.26
C MET A 444 3.44 -14.46 29.13
N MET A 445 4.51 -15.12 28.69
CA MET A 445 5.15 -16.26 29.35
C MET A 445 6.66 -16.02 29.50
N ALA A 446 7.18 -16.10 30.73
CA ALA A 446 8.56 -15.78 31.04
C ALA A 446 9.22 -16.86 31.92
N PHE A 447 10.42 -17.29 31.55
CA PHE A 447 11.23 -18.28 32.26
C PHE A 447 12.61 -17.73 32.61
N GLY A 448 13.04 -17.92 33.85
CA GLY A 448 14.41 -17.62 34.30
C GLY A 448 15.06 -18.86 34.90
N SER A 449 16.37 -19.06 34.65
CA SER A 449 17.12 -20.23 35.15
C SER A 449 18.56 -19.87 35.51
N GLY A 450 19.06 -20.25 36.68
CA GLY A 450 20.39 -19.81 37.13
C GLY A 450 20.84 -20.25 38.52
N ASN A 451 22.09 -19.91 38.84
CA ASN A 451 22.79 -20.28 40.08
C ASN A 451 22.89 -19.09 41.06
N GLY A 452 21.83 -18.28 41.15
CA GLY A 452 21.80 -17.06 41.95
C GLY A 452 20.41 -16.39 41.90
N PRO A 453 20.33 -15.05 42.00
CA PRO A 453 19.09 -14.31 41.82
C PRO A 453 18.50 -14.44 40.40
N VAL A 454 17.24 -14.88 40.33
CA VAL A 454 16.48 -15.13 39.10
C VAL A 454 15.08 -14.51 39.23
N SER A 455 14.57 -13.80 38.22
CA SER A 455 13.17 -13.32 38.18
C SER A 455 12.48 -13.42 36.82
N ALA A 456 11.15 -13.58 36.85
CA ALA A 456 10.25 -13.55 35.70
C ALA A 456 8.98 -12.75 36.05
N ASP A 457 8.83 -11.61 35.40
CA ASP A 457 7.70 -10.69 35.57
C ASP A 457 6.88 -10.66 34.27
N THR A 458 5.57 -10.92 34.35
CA THR A 458 4.67 -10.93 33.20
C THR A 458 3.45 -10.06 33.43
N LYS A 459 2.95 -9.46 32.36
CA LYS A 459 1.72 -8.69 32.34
C LYS A 459 0.99 -8.92 31.02
N ALA A 460 -0.32 -9.12 31.09
CA ALA A 460 -1.20 -9.12 29.93
C ALA A 460 -2.38 -8.15 30.16
N VAL A 461 -2.78 -7.43 29.10
CA VAL A 461 -3.80 -6.38 29.15
C VAL A 461 -4.74 -6.54 27.97
N LEU A 462 -6.04 -6.52 28.25
CA LEU A 462 -7.08 -6.57 27.23
C LEU A 462 -8.09 -5.45 27.47
N ASN A 463 -8.08 -4.46 26.59
CA ASN A 463 -9.02 -3.36 26.55
C ASN A 463 -10.00 -3.57 25.38
N LEU A 464 -11.29 -3.63 25.69
CA LEU A 464 -12.35 -3.84 24.70
C LEU A 464 -13.34 -2.68 24.78
N ASN A 465 -13.50 -1.91 23.71
CA ASN A 465 -14.50 -0.86 23.61
C ASN A 465 -15.61 -1.29 22.65
N GLU A 466 -16.71 -1.78 23.22
CA GLU A 466 -17.83 -2.34 22.46
C GLU A 466 -18.97 -1.32 22.43
N ASN A 467 -19.25 -0.73 21.27
CA ASN A 467 -20.30 0.30 21.11
C ASN A 467 -20.18 1.48 22.10
N GLY A 468 -18.95 1.89 22.43
CA GLY A 468 -18.66 2.93 23.44
C GLY A 468 -18.67 2.45 24.89
N VAL A 469 -18.85 1.14 25.12
CA VAL A 469 -18.82 0.51 26.45
C VAL A 469 -17.48 -0.19 26.66
N GLN A 470 -16.63 0.47 27.43
CA GLN A 470 -15.31 -0.04 27.77
C GLN A 470 -15.35 -1.19 28.80
N ARG A 471 -14.72 -2.32 28.46
CA ARG A 471 -14.43 -3.50 29.28
C ARG A 471 -12.91 -3.71 29.31
N ASN A 472 -12.25 -3.38 30.42
CA ASN A 472 -10.79 -3.55 30.55
C ASN A 472 -10.47 -4.62 31.57
N GLY A 473 -9.50 -5.46 31.25
CA GLY A 473 -8.88 -6.38 32.16
C GLY A 473 -7.35 -6.26 32.15
N THR A 474 -6.73 -6.62 33.26
CA THR A 474 -5.28 -6.71 33.40
C THR A 474 -4.95 -7.85 34.34
N VAL A 475 -3.95 -8.63 33.96
CA VAL A 475 -3.39 -9.70 34.78
C VAL A 475 -1.87 -9.54 34.80
N ALA A 476 -1.26 -9.70 35.97
CA ALA A 476 0.18 -9.60 36.13
C ALA A 476 0.67 -10.57 37.19
N GLY A 477 1.78 -11.25 36.87
CA GLY A 477 2.45 -12.23 37.72
C GLY A 477 3.92 -11.91 37.89
N SER A 478 4.45 -12.12 39.10
CA SER A 478 5.88 -11.99 39.40
C SER A 478 6.38 -13.23 40.13
N ALA A 479 7.44 -13.83 39.62
CA ALA A 479 8.10 -15.01 40.17
C ALA A 479 9.59 -14.70 40.35
N SER A 480 10.15 -14.97 41.53
CA SER A 480 11.57 -14.73 41.81
C SER A 480 12.13 -15.74 42.80
N GLY A 481 13.42 -16.02 42.69
CA GLY A 481 14.12 -16.92 43.59
C GLY A 481 15.62 -16.64 43.66
N ASN A 482 16.27 -17.27 44.64
CA ASN A 482 17.72 -17.25 44.81
C ASN A 482 18.19 -18.59 45.37
N GLY A 483 19.34 -19.09 44.91
CA GLY A 483 19.91 -20.39 45.28
C GLY A 483 20.77 -21.01 44.16
N ASN A 484 21.44 -22.13 44.48
CA ASN A 484 22.45 -22.74 43.60
C ASN A 484 21.89 -23.32 42.28
N ASN A 485 20.60 -23.65 42.25
CA ASN A 485 19.84 -24.04 41.06
C ASN A 485 18.41 -23.52 41.24
N THR A 486 18.15 -22.37 40.64
CA THR A 486 16.90 -21.62 40.70
C THR A 486 16.24 -21.60 39.33
N ASN A 487 14.97 -21.97 39.27
CA ASN A 487 14.12 -21.89 38.09
C ASN A 487 12.84 -21.15 38.46
N VAL A 488 12.46 -20.16 37.66
CA VAL A 488 11.23 -19.37 37.82
C VAL A 488 10.44 -19.41 36.52
N GLU A 489 9.13 -19.44 36.66
CA GLU A 489 8.16 -19.35 35.57
C GLU A 489 7.07 -18.36 36.00
N SER A 490 6.70 -17.46 35.11
CA SER A 490 5.54 -16.59 35.26
C SER A 490 4.76 -16.57 33.96
N TYR A 491 3.45 -16.79 34.05
CA TYR A 491 2.52 -16.77 32.93
C TYR A 491 1.31 -15.89 33.28
N SER A 492 0.97 -14.99 32.36
CA SER A 492 -0.18 -14.09 32.44
C SER A 492 -0.95 -14.14 31.12
N LEU A 493 -2.21 -14.55 31.18
CA LEU A 493 -3.12 -14.63 30.04
C LEU A 493 -4.43 -13.93 30.37
N ILE A 494 -4.92 -13.09 29.46
CA ILE A 494 -6.31 -12.63 29.46
C ILE A 494 -6.88 -12.74 28.05
N SER A 495 -8.02 -13.41 27.93
CA SER A 495 -8.72 -13.62 26.67
C SER A 495 -10.20 -13.23 26.78
N ASN A 496 -10.79 -12.92 25.62
CA ASN A 496 -12.23 -12.81 25.43
C ASN A 496 -12.59 -13.61 24.18
N ASP A 497 -13.40 -14.65 24.35
CA ASP A 497 -14.03 -15.38 23.24
C ASP A 497 -15.55 -15.34 23.38
N GLN A 498 -16.26 -14.91 22.34
CA GLN A 498 -17.73 -14.75 22.29
C GLN A 498 -18.31 -13.97 23.50
N GLY A 499 -17.54 -13.02 24.04
CA GLY A 499 -17.92 -12.21 25.21
C GLY A 499 -17.64 -12.85 26.57
N VAL A 500 -17.14 -14.09 26.63
CA VAL A 500 -16.65 -14.73 27.85
C VAL A 500 -15.21 -14.30 28.08
N GLN A 501 -14.97 -13.52 29.14
CA GLN A 501 -13.62 -13.12 29.54
C GLN A 501 -13.01 -14.12 30.52
N THR A 502 -11.83 -14.64 30.18
CA THR A 502 -11.03 -15.52 31.03
C THR A 502 -9.71 -14.82 31.34
N LEU A 503 -9.21 -14.95 32.57
CA LEU A 503 -7.79 -14.70 32.85
C LEU A 503 -7.18 -15.86 33.63
N THR A 504 -5.96 -16.21 33.23
CA THR A 504 -5.13 -17.26 33.82
C THR A 504 -3.83 -16.61 34.28
N ASN A 505 -3.38 -16.97 35.47
CA ASN A 505 -2.15 -16.45 36.04
C ASN A 505 -1.48 -17.57 36.81
N ILE A 506 -0.25 -17.90 36.43
CA ILE A 506 0.52 -19.03 36.99
C ILE A 506 1.91 -18.52 37.32
N GLN A 507 2.36 -18.77 38.54
CA GLN A 507 3.76 -18.57 38.94
C GLN A 507 4.26 -19.86 39.55
N HIS A 508 5.44 -20.29 39.11
CA HIS A 508 6.12 -21.44 39.67
C HIS A 508 7.57 -21.06 39.95
N VAL A 509 8.05 -21.41 41.15
CA VAL A 509 9.43 -21.15 41.56
C VAL A 509 9.98 -22.39 42.25
N LEU A 510 11.13 -22.84 41.77
CA LEU A 510 11.91 -23.92 42.36
C LEU A 510 13.32 -23.40 42.62
N SER A 511 13.76 -23.41 43.87
CA SER A 511 15.16 -23.13 44.25
C SER A 511 15.70 -24.30 45.07
N THR A 512 16.90 -24.77 44.72
CA THR A 512 17.59 -25.87 45.39
C THR A 512 19.07 -25.55 45.58
N GLY A 513 19.68 -26.05 46.66
CA GLY A 513 21.10 -25.84 46.94
C GLY A 513 21.48 -26.16 48.38
N SER A 514 22.78 -26.10 48.68
CA SER A 514 23.36 -26.31 50.02
C SER A 514 23.43 -25.04 50.87
N GLY A 515 22.97 -23.91 50.33
CA GLY A 515 22.92 -22.60 51.00
C GLY A 515 21.48 -22.13 51.26
N SER A 516 21.34 -20.90 51.74
CA SER A 516 20.03 -20.27 51.97
C SER A 516 19.28 -20.04 50.64
N SER A 517 18.27 -20.86 50.38
CA SER A 517 17.35 -20.67 49.25
C SER A 517 16.19 -19.77 49.65
N SER A 518 15.77 -18.87 48.76
CA SER A 518 14.54 -18.08 48.92
C SER A 518 13.72 -18.10 47.63
N VAL A 519 12.39 -18.03 47.77
CA VAL A 519 11.42 -18.09 46.67
C VAL A 519 10.28 -17.12 46.96
N SER A 520 9.74 -16.48 45.92
CA SER A 520 8.58 -15.59 46.01
C SER A 520 7.77 -15.67 44.71
N ALA A 521 6.46 -15.79 44.84
CA ALA A 521 5.51 -15.84 43.74
C ALA A 521 4.31 -14.97 44.09
N SER A 522 3.84 -14.14 43.15
CA SER A 522 2.68 -13.29 43.35
C SER A 522 1.85 -13.14 42.08
N SER A 523 0.53 -13.17 42.29
CA SER A 523 -0.50 -13.12 41.26
C SER A 523 -1.42 -11.92 41.46
N SER A 524 -1.75 -11.18 40.40
CA SER A 524 -2.75 -10.11 40.46
C SER A 524 -3.62 -10.09 39.20
N GLY A 525 -4.92 -9.83 39.38
CA GLY A 525 -5.89 -9.75 38.29
C GLY A 525 -6.96 -8.70 38.60
N ILE A 526 -7.32 -7.90 37.60
CA ILE A 526 -8.32 -6.82 37.72
C ILE A 526 -9.29 -6.95 36.55
N PHE A 527 -10.58 -7.10 36.87
CA PHE A 527 -11.69 -6.92 35.93
C PHE A 527 -12.45 -5.62 36.23
N LYS A 528 -12.64 -4.76 35.22
CA LYS A 528 -13.54 -3.59 35.35
C LYS A 528 -14.95 -3.96 34.87
N ARG A 529 -15.94 -3.84 35.77
CA ARG A 529 -17.35 -4.18 35.50
C ARG A 529 -17.99 -3.25 34.46
N LYS A 530 -18.76 -3.80 33.52
CA LYS A 530 -19.56 -3.06 32.52
C LYS A 530 -20.39 -1.96 33.20
N LYS A 531 -20.34 -0.71 32.72
CA LYS A 531 -21.10 0.42 33.30
C LYS A 531 -22.61 0.13 33.26
N ARG A 532 -23.29 0.14 34.41
CA ARG A 532 -24.69 -0.29 34.57
C ARG A 532 -25.69 0.39 33.61
N PHE A 533 -25.46 1.66 33.26
CA PHE A 533 -26.33 2.41 32.35
C PHE A 533 -26.33 1.92 30.89
N SER A 534 -25.29 1.20 30.45
CA SER A 534 -25.24 0.64 29.08
C SER A 534 -26.28 -0.44 28.84
N ILE A 535 -26.51 -1.31 29.84
CA ILE A 535 -27.51 -2.38 29.77
C ILE A 535 -28.92 -1.78 29.68
N LEU A 536 -29.17 -0.67 30.37
CA LEU A 536 -30.44 0.06 30.26
C LEU A 536 -30.66 0.60 28.84
N ALA A 537 -29.62 1.14 28.20
CA ALA A 537 -29.70 1.67 26.84
C ALA A 537 -29.96 0.59 25.77
N ASP A 538 -29.39 -0.61 25.91
CA ASP A 538 -29.68 -1.74 25.01
C ASP A 538 -31.10 -2.30 25.24
N MET A 539 -31.57 -2.36 26.49
CA MET A 539 -32.94 -2.77 26.80
C MET A 539 -34.01 -1.75 26.37
N LEU A 540 -33.64 -0.48 26.18
CA LEU A 540 -34.52 0.59 25.69
C LEU A 540 -34.49 0.76 24.15
N LYS A 541 -33.70 -0.07 23.44
CA LYS A 541 -33.62 -0.11 21.97
C LYS A 541 -34.24 -1.36 21.36
N LYS A 542 -34.78 -2.25 22.18
CA LYS A 542 -35.63 -3.39 21.80
C LYS A 542 -37.07 -3.10 22.20
#